data_AF-C0BTZ9-F1
#
_entry.id   AF-C0BTZ9-F1
#
_cell.length_a   1.000
_cell.length_b   1.000
_cell.length_c   1.000
_cell.angle_alpha   90.00
_cell.angle_beta   90.00
_cell.angle_gamma   90.00
#
_symmetry.space_group_name_H-M   'P 1'
#
loop_
_entity.id
_entity.type
_entity.pdbx_description
1 polymer ?
#
loop_
_entity_poly.entity_id
_entity_poly.type
_entity_poly.pdbx_seq_one_letter_code
_entity_poly.pdbx_strand_id
1 'polypeptide(L)' 'MFGKVRKTRSDCTVGTYEKKHDLPTGTIRNKDGRKARKDKTLAALRKENGKDYR' A
#
# COMPACT_ATOMS: atom_id res chain seq x y z
N MET A 1 4.19 23.52 12.08
CA MET A 1 4.81 22.25 12.56
C MET A 1 4.21 21.08 11.79
N PHE A 2 4.81 20.65 10.67
CA PHE A 2 4.36 19.42 10.01
C PHE A 2 5.05 18.24 10.69
N GLY A 3 4.39 17.68 11.70
CA GLY A 3 4.83 16.43 12.32
C GLY A 3 4.95 15.35 11.25
N LYS A 4 6.02 14.55 11.31
CA LYS A 4 6.29 13.43 10.38
C LYS A 4 5.03 12.57 10.26
N VAL A 5 4.36 12.62 9.10
CA VAL A 5 3.14 11.84 8.86
C VAL A 5 3.48 10.36 9.05
N ARG A 6 2.81 9.71 10.02
CA ARG A 6 3.03 8.30 10.29
C ARG A 6 2.61 7.50 9.07
N LYS A 7 3.54 6.72 8.52
CA LYS A 7 3.25 5.78 7.42
C LYS A 7 2.21 4.77 7.89
N THR A 8 1.37 4.31 6.98
CA THR A 8 0.50 3.16 7.24
C THR A 8 1.31 1.93 7.56
N ARG A 9 0.82 1.18 8.56
CA ARG A 9 1.33 -0.10 9.02
C ARG A 9 1.60 -1.05 7.85
N SER A 10 2.77 -1.68 7.88
CA SER A 10 3.25 -2.56 6.81
C SER A 10 2.41 -3.84 6.68
N ASP A 11 1.83 -4.32 7.78
CA ASP A 11 0.93 -5.48 7.84
C ASP A 11 -0.48 -5.23 7.28
N CYS A 12 -0.83 -3.98 6.94
CA CYS A 12 -2.13 -3.67 6.36
C CYS A 12 -2.24 -4.24 4.93
N THR A 13 -3.40 -4.81 4.61
CA THR A 13 -3.70 -5.29 3.25
C THR A 13 -4.14 -4.17 2.33
N VAL A 14 -3.91 -4.32 1.03
CA VAL A 14 -4.30 -3.35 -0.01
C VAL A 14 -5.79 -3.05 0.06
N GLY A 15 -6.64 -4.06 0.15
CA GLY A 15 -8.08 -3.86 0.19
C GLY A 15 -8.55 -3.09 1.42
N THR A 16 -7.88 -3.29 2.57
CA THR A 16 -8.18 -2.54 3.80
C THR A 16 -7.67 -1.11 3.71
N TYR A 17 -6.50 -0.91 3.11
CA TYR A 17 -5.93 0.40 2.88
C TYR A 17 -6.82 1.24 1.96
N GLU A 18 -7.26 0.67 0.83
CA GLU A 18 -8.16 1.35 -0.10
C GLU A 18 -9.45 1.78 0.59
N LYS A 19 -10.05 0.90 1.41
CA LYS A 19 -11.25 1.24 2.20
C LYS A 19 -11.01 2.32 3.25
N LYS A 20 -9.89 2.26 3.97
CA LYS A 20 -9.56 3.23 5.04
C LYS A 20 -9.27 4.63 4.53
N HIS A 21 -8.87 4.74 3.27
CA HIS A 21 -8.51 6.01 2.63
C HIS A 21 -9.53 6.44 1.57
N ASP A 22 -10.71 5.82 1.55
CA ASP A 22 -11.79 6.10 0.60
C ASP A 22 -11.34 6.06 -0.86
N LEU A 23 -10.38 5.18 -1.16
CA LEU A 23 -9.86 4.98 -2.50
C LEU A 23 -10.72 3.94 -3.24
N PRO A 24 -11.00 4.15 -4.54
CA PRO A 24 -11.69 3.15 -5.33
C PRO A 24 -10.87 1.85 -5.38
N THR A 25 -11.57 0.71 -5.34
CA THR A 25 -10.89 -0.59 -5.28
C THR A 25 -10.04 -0.84 -6.54
N GLY A 26 -8.77 -1.20 -6.35
CA GLY A 26 -7.79 -1.35 -7.44
C GLY A 26 -7.08 -0.05 -7.83
N THR A 27 -7.09 0.95 -6.95
CA THR A 27 -6.23 2.13 -7.04
C THR A 27 -4.77 1.74 -6.89
N ILE A 28 -4.46 0.83 -5.97
CA ILE A 28 -3.09 0.33 -5.80
C ILE A 28 -2.79 -0.71 -6.89
N ARG A 29 -1.67 -0.49 -7.59
CA ARG A 29 -1.20 -1.33 -8.69
C ARG A 29 0.18 -1.90 -8.39
N ASN A 30 0.47 -3.07 -8.95
CA ASN A 30 1.81 -3.65 -8.95
C ASN A 30 2.71 -2.89 -9.92
N LYS A 31 4.02 -3.16 -9.88
CA LYS A 31 5.01 -2.59 -10.80
C LYS A 31 4.66 -2.86 -12.27
N ASP A 32 4.05 -4.01 -12.54
CA ASP A 32 3.60 -4.44 -13.88
C ASP A 32 2.32 -3.73 -14.36
N GLY A 33 1.80 -2.75 -13.62
CA GLY A 33 0.58 -2.00 -13.96
C GLY A 33 -0.74 -2.76 -13.70
N ARG A 34 -0.69 -4.07 -13.44
CA ARG A 34 -1.87 -4.85 -13.01
C ARG A 34 -2.32 -4.45 -11.61
N LYS A 35 -3.63 -4.55 -11.36
CA LYS A 35 -4.23 -4.30 -10.03
C LYS A 35 -3.52 -5.16 -8.97
N ALA A 36 -3.18 -4.55 -7.84
CA ALA A 36 -2.65 -5.30 -6.71
C ALA A 36 -3.77 -6.19 -6.14
N ARG A 37 -3.40 -7.41 -5.73
CA ARG A 37 -4.34 -8.33 -5.09
C ARG A 37 -4.81 -7.73 -3.75
N LYS A 38 -6.11 -7.87 -3.44
CA LYS A 38 -6.74 -7.24 -2.25
C LYS A 38 -6.14 -7.75 -0.94
N ASP A 39 -5.79 -9.02 -0.89
CA ASP A 39 -5.16 -9.74 0.23
C ASP A 39 -3.66 -9.44 0.41
N LYS A 40 -3.02 -8.81 -0.59
CA LYS A 40 -1.60 -8.49 -0.54
C LYS A 40 -1.32 -7.44 0.52
N THR A 41 -0.22 -7.59 1.25
CA THR A 41 0.21 -6.61 2.26
C THR A 41 0.94 -5.42 1.62
N LEU A 42 0.86 -4.26 2.26
CA LEU A 42 1.63 -3.08 1.86
C LEU A 42 3.15 -3.33 1.96
N ALA A 43 3.59 -4.18 2.90
CA ALA A 43 4.99 -4.60 3.02
C ALA A 43 5.49 -5.25 1.73
N ALA A 44 4.76 -6.24 1.20
CA ALA A 44 5.13 -6.94 -0.03
C ALA A 44 5.21 -5.97 -1.21
N LEU A 45 4.20 -5.10 -1.35
CA LEU A 45 4.19 -4.08 -2.40
C LEU A 45 5.34 -3.08 -2.30
N ARG A 46 5.74 -2.67 -1.10
CA ARG A 46 6.88 -1.77 -0.88
C ARG A 46 8.18 -2.45 -1.28
N LYS A 47 8.36 -3.73 -0.91
CA LYS A 47 9.51 -4.55 -1.30
C LYS A 47 9.61 -4.71 -2.81
N GLU A 48 8.51 -5.03 -3.49
CA GLU A 48 8.48 -5.17 -4.95
C GLU A 48 8.72 -3.85 -5.70
N ASN A 49 8.27 -2.72 -5.13
CA ASN A 49 8.55 -1.40 -5.68
C ASN A 49 9.99 -0.90 -5.39
N GLY A 50 10.85 -1.73 -4.79
CA GLY A 50 12.23 -1.34 -4.45
C GLY A 50 12.29 -0.26 -3.36
N LYS A 51 11.17 0.01 -2.70
CA LYS A 51 11.05 0.93 -1.58
C LYS A 51 11.13 0.13 -0.28
N ASP A 52 12.21 -0.63 -0.15
CA ASP A 52 12.62 -1.22 1.13
C ASP A 52 13.11 -0.07 2.01
N TYR A 53 12.18 0.52 2.75
CA TYR A 53 12.53 1.48 3.78
C TYR A 53 12.61 0.71 5.09
N ARG A 54 13.80 0.16 5.35
CA ARG A 54 14.24 -0.14 6.71
C ARG A 54 14.15 1.12 7.59
#